data_AF-A0A4Y4BAX0-F1
#
_entry.id   AF-A0A4Y4BAX0-F1
#
_cell.length_a   1.000
_cell.length_b   1.000
_cell.length_c   1.000
_cell.angle_alpha   90.00
_cell.angle_beta   90.00
_cell.angle_gamma   90.00
#
_symmetry.space_group_name_H-M   'P 1'
#
loop_
_entity.id
_entity.type
_entity.pdbx_description
1 polymer ?
#
loop_
_entity_poly.entity_id
_entity_poly.type
_entity_poly.pdbx_seq_one_letter_code
_entity_poly.pdbx_strand_id
1 'polypeptide(L)'
;MSNTTAYETDEREERAPSFVVGAWRNRRWTRSSSSILLGLIPTALVIMSGGQLPVIGPALAEAGLLTPATAPVVAGITAAIALLNLVLFPFAREAYYRSTVALREGLSGVFVLGWMFLIVVVCRIAMLFVIWAVSIPAGILGLITLGDEDRRGLGWRIS
;
A
#
# COMPACT_ATOMS: atom_id res chain seq x y z
N MET A 1 13.66 -46.35 -17.04
CA MET A 1 12.67 -45.27 -17.25
C MET A 1 12.31 -44.74 -15.87
N SER A 2 12.96 -43.64 -15.44
CA SER A 2 12.90 -43.19 -14.05
C SER A 2 11.71 -42.25 -13.82
N ASN A 3 10.94 -42.55 -12.78
CA ASN A 3 9.85 -41.75 -12.21
C ASN A 3 10.37 -40.49 -11.48
N THR A 4 11.31 -39.75 -12.07
CA THR A 4 11.93 -38.59 -11.40
C THR A 4 11.15 -37.29 -11.59
N THR A 5 10.32 -37.17 -12.62
CA THR A 5 9.62 -35.92 -12.93
C THR A 5 8.44 -35.62 -12.00
N ALA A 6 7.76 -36.63 -11.47
CA ALA A 6 6.60 -36.44 -10.59
C ALA A 6 7.00 -35.97 -9.18
N TYR A 7 8.12 -36.48 -8.64
CA TYR A 7 8.61 -36.11 -7.31
C TYR A 7 9.18 -34.68 -7.26
N GLU A 8 9.86 -34.22 -8.32
CA GLU A 8 10.42 -32.86 -8.37
C GLU A 8 9.35 -31.76 -8.51
N THR A 9 8.22 -32.07 -9.17
CA THR A 9 7.09 -31.12 -9.28
C THR A 9 6.34 -30.98 -7.97
N ASP A 10 6.10 -32.09 -7.26
CA ASP A 10 5.42 -32.05 -5.96
C ASP A 10 6.24 -31.30 -4.91
N GLU A 11 7.57 -31.52 -4.83
CA GLU A 11 8.43 -30.78 -3.88
C GLU A 11 8.53 -29.27 -4.18
N ARG A 12 8.38 -28.85 -5.45
CA ARG A 12 8.33 -27.43 -5.82
C ARG A 12 7.00 -26.77 -5.46
N GLU A 13 5.89 -27.50 -5.58
CA GLU A 13 4.57 -27.01 -5.14
C GLU A 13 4.49 -26.93 -3.62
N GLU A 14 5.08 -27.91 -2.90
CA GLU A 14 5.06 -27.96 -1.44
C GLU A 14 5.87 -26.83 -0.77
N ARG A 15 6.86 -26.27 -1.48
CA ARG A 15 7.72 -25.16 -0.98
C ARG A 15 7.40 -23.80 -1.60
N ALA A 16 6.42 -23.71 -2.50
CA ALA A 16 6.03 -22.45 -3.09
C ALA A 16 5.39 -21.56 -2.00
N PRO A 17 5.98 -20.39 -1.66
CA PRO A 17 5.32 -19.47 -0.74
C PRO A 17 3.94 -19.11 -1.29
N SER A 18 2.93 -19.02 -0.42
CA SER A 18 1.58 -18.63 -0.84
C SER A 18 1.62 -17.31 -1.62
N PHE A 19 0.72 -17.12 -2.59
CA PHE A 19 0.71 -15.96 -3.49
C PHE A 19 0.90 -14.62 -2.75
N VAL A 20 0.23 -14.49 -1.61
CA VAL A 20 0.33 -13.30 -0.75
C VAL A 20 1.75 -13.17 -0.18
N VAL A 21 2.33 -14.24 0.36
CA VAL A 21 3.69 -14.25 0.89
C VAL A 21 4.73 -13.98 -0.20
N GLY A 22 4.54 -14.53 -1.40
CA GLY A 22 5.34 -14.23 -2.60
C GLY A 22 5.33 -12.73 -2.92
N ALA A 23 4.13 -12.12 -2.95
CA ALA A 23 3.99 -10.69 -3.17
C ALA A 23 4.65 -9.84 -2.08
N TRP A 24 4.58 -10.25 -0.81
CA TRP A 24 5.26 -9.54 0.29
C TRP A 24 6.79 -9.62 0.15
N ARG A 25 7.34 -10.75 -0.33
CA ARG A 25 8.79 -10.94 -0.54
C ARG A 25 9.32 -10.21 -1.77
N ASN A 26 8.52 -10.08 -2.82
CA ASN A 26 8.89 -9.45 -4.09
C ASN A 26 8.94 -7.90 -4.07
N ARG A 27 8.93 -7.28 -2.88
CA ARG A 27 9.06 -5.83 -2.76
C ARG A 27 10.53 -5.43 -2.68
N ARG A 28 10.96 -4.63 -3.65
CA ARG A 28 12.34 -4.18 -3.84
C ARG A 28 12.55 -2.77 -3.30
N TRP A 29 11.59 -1.88 -3.46
CA TRP A 29 11.76 -0.44 -3.22
C TRP A 29 11.23 0.02 -1.85
N THR A 30 10.42 -0.81 -1.18
CA THR A 30 9.82 -0.46 0.11
C THR A 30 10.08 -1.50 1.20
N ARG A 31 10.46 -1.04 2.40
CA ARG A 31 10.49 -1.88 3.61
C ARG A 31 9.12 -1.93 4.26
N SER A 32 8.68 -3.12 4.66
CA SER A 32 7.35 -3.34 5.26
C SER A 32 7.12 -2.51 6.50
N SER A 33 8.09 -2.51 7.42
CA SER A 33 8.02 -1.80 8.69
C SER A 33 7.88 -0.29 8.49
N SER A 34 8.69 0.30 7.59
CA SER A 34 8.60 1.72 7.27
C SER A 34 7.27 2.08 6.60
N SER A 35 6.77 1.26 5.68
CA SER A 35 5.47 1.48 5.06
C SER A 35 4.32 1.41 6.05
N ILE A 36 4.31 0.41 6.94
CA ILE A 36 3.27 0.28 7.97
C ILE A 36 3.31 1.48 8.92
N LEU A 37 4.49 1.87 9.42
CA LEU A 37 4.62 3.05 10.30
C LEU A 37 4.14 4.34 9.63
N LEU A 38 4.45 4.54 8.34
CA LEU A 38 4.01 5.71 7.60
C LEU A 38 2.50 5.68 7.29
N GLY A 39 1.92 4.51 7.07
CA GLY A 39 0.47 4.34 6.90
C GLY A 39 -0.30 4.49 8.20
N LEU A 40 0.35 4.27 9.34
CA LEU A 40 -0.28 4.33 10.67
C LEU A 40 -0.74 5.75 11.01
N ILE A 41 -0.01 6.78 10.60
CA ILE A 41 -0.36 8.18 10.86
C ILE A 41 -1.71 8.55 10.22
N PRO A 42 -1.92 8.43 8.90
CA PRO A 42 -3.22 8.74 8.30
C PRO A 42 -4.33 7.79 8.78
N THR A 43 -4.04 6.50 8.99
CA THR A 43 -5.02 5.56 9.55
C THR A 43 -5.47 5.97 10.96
N ALA A 44 -4.55 6.35 11.84
CA ALA A 44 -4.87 6.82 13.19
C ALA A 44 -5.69 8.12 13.15
N LEU A 45 -5.33 9.07 12.28
CA LEU A 45 -6.08 10.32 12.10
C LEU A 45 -7.54 10.06 11.70
N VAL A 46 -7.77 9.11 10.78
CA VAL A 46 -9.13 8.74 10.32
C VAL A 46 -9.93 8.02 11.40
N ILE A 47 -9.28 7.15 12.19
CA ILE A 47 -9.94 6.44 13.29
C ILE A 47 -10.29 7.43 14.42
N MET A 48 -9.37 8.32 14.77
CA MET A 48 -9.56 9.33 15.82
C MET A 48 -10.63 10.37 15.46
N SER A 49 -10.83 10.65 14.17
CA SER A 49 -11.92 11.52 13.72
C SER A 49 -13.29 10.82 13.72
N GLY A 50 -13.38 9.56 14.16
CA GLY A 50 -14.64 8.80 14.18
C GLY A 50 -15.22 8.58 12.78
N GLY A 51 -14.37 8.59 11.75
CA GLY A 51 -14.78 8.54 10.35
C GLY A 51 -15.40 9.84 9.81
N GLN A 52 -15.46 10.89 10.63
CA GLN A 52 -15.85 12.23 10.20
C GLN A 52 -14.64 12.94 9.59
N LEU A 53 -14.24 12.50 8.40
CA LEU A 53 -13.33 13.31 7.61
C LEU A 53 -14.03 14.63 7.27
N PRO A 54 -13.35 15.79 7.35
CA PRO A 54 -13.96 17.10 7.18
C PRO A 54 -14.64 17.28 5.81
N VAL A 55 -14.32 16.43 4.84
CA VAL A 55 -14.90 16.43 3.49
C VAL A 55 -16.13 15.50 3.37
N ILE A 56 -16.18 14.41 4.13
CA ILE A 56 -17.20 13.35 3.96
C ILE A 56 -18.28 13.43 5.04
N GLY A 57 -17.91 13.81 6.27
CA GLY A 57 -18.84 13.93 7.40
C GLY A 57 -20.04 14.86 7.12
N PRO A 58 -19.83 16.07 6.57
CA PRO A 58 -20.94 16.97 6.23
C PRO A 58 -21.89 16.37 5.19
N ALA A 59 -21.36 15.74 4.14
CA ALA A 59 -22.17 15.12 3.10
C ALA A 59 -23.01 13.94 3.63
N LEU A 60 -22.46 13.12 4.53
CA LEU A 60 -23.20 12.05 5.18
C LEU A 60 -24.29 12.57 6.13
N ALA A 61 -24.04 13.69 6.82
CA ALA A 61 -25.02 14.34 7.68
C ALA A 61 -26.16 14.97 6.85
N GLU A 62 -25.83 15.67 5.76
CA GLU A 62 -26.81 16.22 4.81
C GLU A 62 -27.67 15.13 4.16
N ALA A 63 -27.08 13.97 3.85
CA ALA A 63 -27.80 12.81 3.33
C ALA A 63 -28.67 12.09 4.38
N GLY A 64 -28.69 12.54 5.64
CA GLY A 64 -29.42 11.88 6.73
C GLY A 64 -28.85 10.52 7.14
N LEU A 65 -27.66 10.16 6.64
CA LEU A 65 -26.98 8.90 6.93
C LEU A 65 -26.15 8.97 8.22
N LEU A 66 -25.82 10.18 8.69
CA LEU A 66 -25.09 10.42 9.93
C LEU A 66 -26.05 10.92 11.03
N THR A 67 -26.62 9.99 11.79
CA THR A 67 -27.49 10.24 12.94
C THR A 67 -26.85 9.67 14.21
N PRO A 68 -27.30 10.04 15.42
CA PRO A 68 -26.79 9.43 16.66
C PRO A 68 -26.91 7.90 16.67
N ALA A 69 -27.93 7.34 16.00
CA ALA A 69 -28.13 5.90 15.90
C ALA A 69 -27.17 5.23 14.90
N THR A 70 -26.82 5.90 13.79
CA THR A 70 -25.96 5.35 12.73
C THR A 70 -24.48 5.69 12.89
N ALA A 71 -24.15 6.69 13.71
CA ALA A 71 -22.77 7.11 14.01
C ALA A 71 -21.80 5.97 14.37
N PRO A 72 -22.13 5.01 15.27
CA PRO A 72 -21.20 3.92 15.58
C PRO A 72 -20.97 2.98 14.39
N VAL A 73 -21.99 2.77 13.55
CA VAL A 73 -21.89 1.93 12.35
C VAL A 73 -20.97 2.59 11.32
N VAL A 74 -21.17 3.89 11.06
CA VAL A 74 -20.33 4.66 10.14
C VAL A 74 -18.88 4.66 10.62
N ALA A 75 -18.64 4.93 11.91
CA ALA A 75 -17.31 4.88 12.50
C ALA A 75 -16.65 3.50 12.34
N GLY A 76 -17.40 2.41 12.56
CA GLY A 76 -16.92 1.05 12.37
C GLY A 76 -16.52 0.75 10.91
N ILE A 77 -17.35 1.15 9.94
CA ILE A 77 -17.05 0.99 8.51
C ILE A 77 -15.81 1.80 8.14
N THR A 78 -15.72 3.05 8.57
CA THR A 78 -14.57 3.90 8.24
C THR A 78 -13.28 3.37 8.88
N ALA A 79 -13.34 2.86 10.12
CA ALA A 79 -12.21 2.20 10.76
C ALA A 79 -11.76 0.95 9.98
N ALA A 80 -12.70 0.11 9.52
CA ALA A 80 -12.39 -1.07 8.72
C ALA A 80 -11.70 -0.69 7.40
N ILE A 81 -12.18 0.35 6.71
CA ILE A 81 -11.56 0.88 5.49
C ILE A 81 -10.16 1.43 5.79
N ALA A 82 -9.97 2.15 6.89
CA ALA A 82 -8.68 2.71 7.28
C ALA A 82 -7.65 1.62 7.63
N LEU A 83 -8.08 0.54 8.26
CA LEU A 83 -7.26 -0.64 8.54
C LEU A 83 -6.92 -1.42 7.26
N LEU A 84 -7.88 -1.57 6.35
CA LEU A 84 -7.62 -2.17 5.05
C LEU A 84 -6.59 -1.36 4.25
N ASN A 85 -6.71 -0.03 4.26
CA ASN A 85 -5.70 0.84 3.68
C ASN A 85 -4.33 0.62 4.32
N LEU A 86 -4.24 0.51 5.64
CA LEU A 86 -2.96 0.24 6.33
C LEU A 86 -2.30 -1.06 5.84
N VAL A 87 -3.08 -2.12 5.62
CA VAL A 87 -2.59 -3.42 5.13
C VAL A 87 -2.15 -3.35 3.66
N LEU A 88 -2.89 -2.63 2.82
CA LEU A 88 -2.62 -2.50 1.39
C LEU A 88 -1.58 -1.42 1.04
N PHE A 89 -1.35 -0.47 1.94
CA PHE A 89 -0.45 0.66 1.76
C PHE A 89 0.97 0.27 1.36
N PRO A 90 1.60 -0.78 1.93
CA PRO A 90 2.93 -1.21 1.50
C PRO A 90 2.97 -1.64 0.02
N PHE A 91 1.90 -2.23 -0.50
CA PHE A 91 1.81 -2.63 -1.91
C PHE A 91 1.56 -1.43 -2.82
N ALA A 92 0.69 -0.51 -2.41
CA ALA A 92 0.43 0.73 -3.14
C ALA A 92 1.70 1.58 -3.26
N ARG A 93 2.49 1.69 -2.18
CA ARG A 93 3.78 2.37 -2.21
C ARG A 93 4.77 1.70 -3.15
N GLU A 94 4.86 0.38 -3.13
CA GLU A 94 5.74 -0.35 -4.03
C GLU A 94 5.38 -0.08 -5.50
N ALA A 95 4.10 -0.15 -5.84
CA ALA A 95 3.61 0.15 -7.19
C ALA A 95 3.92 1.59 -7.60
N TYR A 96 3.78 2.55 -6.68
CA TYR A 96 4.15 3.95 -6.92
C TYR A 96 5.65 4.14 -7.16
N TYR A 97 6.52 3.52 -6.37
CA TYR A 97 7.95 3.66 -6.57
C TYR A 97 8.41 2.99 -7.87
N ARG A 98 7.82 1.84 -8.23
CA ARG A 98 8.03 1.16 -9.52
C ARG A 98 7.73 2.07 -10.71
N SER A 99 6.60 2.78 -10.67
CA SER A 99 6.18 3.66 -11.78
C SER A 99 7.00 4.95 -11.84
N THR A 100 7.61 5.38 -10.73
CA THR A 100 8.35 6.65 -10.65
C THR A 100 9.87 6.51 -10.71
N VAL A 101 10.41 5.28 -10.89
CA VAL A 101 11.87 5.04 -10.98
C VAL A 101 12.51 5.91 -12.08
N ALA A 102 11.94 5.92 -13.28
CA ALA A 102 12.48 6.66 -14.42
C ALA A 102 12.56 8.18 -14.15
N LEU A 103 11.55 8.73 -13.47
CA LEU A 103 11.53 10.15 -13.08
C LEU A 103 12.59 10.45 -12.03
N ARG A 104 12.81 9.54 -11.07
CA ARG A 104 13.84 9.69 -10.04
C ARG A 104 15.25 9.69 -10.63
N GLU A 105 15.52 8.81 -11.59
CA GLU A 105 16.82 8.72 -12.25
C GLU A 105 17.10 9.98 -13.08
N GLY A 106 16.10 10.48 -13.82
CA GLY A 106 16.20 11.72 -14.59
C GLY A 106 16.37 13.00 -13.74
N LEU A 107 15.96 12.99 -12.47
CA LEU A 107 16.05 14.14 -11.56
C LEU A 107 17.20 14.03 -10.54
N SER A 108 18.00 12.97 -10.58
CA SER A 108 19.02 12.67 -9.56
C SER A 108 20.16 13.68 -9.45
N GLY A 109 20.29 14.61 -10.41
CA GLY A 109 21.31 15.67 -10.42
C GLY A 109 20.86 17.05 -9.92
N VAL A 110 19.59 17.23 -9.54
CA VAL A 110 19.08 18.55 -9.12
C VAL A 110 19.35 18.76 -7.62
N PHE A 111 20.37 19.55 -7.30
CA PHE A 111 20.62 20.01 -5.94
C PHE A 111 19.57 21.06 -5.54
N VAL A 112 18.71 20.70 -4.59
CA VAL A 112 17.68 21.59 -4.07
C VAL A 112 18.19 22.19 -2.76
N LEU A 113 18.58 23.47 -2.77
CA LEU A 113 19.14 24.18 -1.62
C LEU A 113 18.12 25.13 -0.97
N GLY A 114 18.17 25.28 0.35
CA GLY A 114 17.35 26.26 1.10
C GLY A 114 15.85 25.95 1.14
N TRP A 115 15.00 26.96 1.00
CA TRP A 115 13.53 26.85 1.13
C TRP A 115 12.89 25.87 0.14
N MET A 116 13.47 25.69 -1.04
CA MET A 116 12.98 24.71 -2.01
C MET A 116 13.08 23.27 -1.47
N PHE A 117 14.04 22.98 -0.59
CA PHE A 117 14.15 21.67 0.05
C PHE A 117 12.94 21.41 0.94
N LEU A 118 12.51 22.42 1.71
CA LEU A 118 11.36 22.31 2.61
C LEU A 118 10.06 22.07 1.83
N ILE A 119 9.88 22.75 0.69
CA ILE A 119 8.75 22.51 -0.23
C ILE A 119 8.77 21.07 -0.73
N VAL A 120 9.92 20.56 -1.18
CA VAL A 120 10.04 19.17 -1.66
C VAL A 120 9.71 18.17 -0.56
N VAL A 121 10.13 18.41 0.68
CA VAL A 121 9.77 17.57 1.83
C VAL A 121 8.26 17.57 2.06
N VAL A 122 7.62 18.74 2.07
CA VAL A 122 6.16 18.86 2.23
C VAL A 122 5.43 18.14 1.09
N CYS A 123 5.83 18.34 -0.16
CA CYS A 123 5.28 17.62 -1.31
C CYS A 123 5.44 16.10 -1.18
N ARG A 124 6.59 15.61 -0.69
CA ARG A 124 6.80 14.18 -0.45
C ARG A 124 5.88 13.63 0.62
N ILE A 125 5.69 14.37 1.72
CA ILE A 125 4.76 13.99 2.78
C ILE A 125 3.32 13.99 2.24
N ALA A 126 2.91 15.03 1.51
CA ALA A 126 1.60 15.10 0.88
C ALA A 126 1.37 13.92 -0.09
N MET A 127 2.39 13.54 -0.86
CA MET A 127 2.30 12.39 -1.76
C MET A 127 2.06 11.08 -1.02
N LEU A 128 2.58 10.91 0.21
CA LEU A 128 2.28 9.75 1.04
C LEU A 128 0.80 9.70 1.44
N PHE A 129 0.17 10.84 1.73
CA PHE A 129 -1.28 10.91 1.98
C PHE A 129 -2.08 10.57 0.74
N VAL A 130 -1.64 11.03 -0.44
CA VAL A 130 -2.28 10.68 -1.72
C VAL A 130 -2.20 9.18 -1.96
N ILE A 131 -1.02 8.57 -1.82
CA ILE A 131 -0.82 7.13 -1.98
C ILE A 131 -1.65 6.33 -0.96
N TRP A 132 -1.79 6.84 0.27
CA TRP A 132 -2.64 6.23 1.28
C TRP A 132 -4.12 6.26 0.87
N ALA A 133 -4.62 7.40 0.39
CA ALA A 133 -6.01 7.55 -0.04
C ALA A 133 -6.37 6.63 -1.22
N VAL A 134 -5.43 6.37 -2.13
CA VAL A 134 -5.62 5.44 -3.26
C VAL A 134 -5.09 4.04 -2.97
N SER A 135 -4.79 3.70 -1.71
CA SER A 135 -4.06 2.47 -1.42
C SER A 135 -4.88 1.20 -1.66
N ILE A 136 -6.22 1.29 -1.61
CA ILE A 136 -7.08 0.15 -1.95
C ILE A 136 -6.90 -0.24 -3.42
N PRO A 137 -7.22 0.63 -4.41
CA PRO A 137 -7.05 0.25 -5.82
C PRO A 137 -5.58 0.00 -6.18
N ALA A 138 -4.66 0.88 -5.75
CA ALA A 138 -3.25 0.73 -6.07
C ALA A 138 -2.59 -0.47 -5.38
N GLY A 139 -3.01 -0.79 -4.17
CA GLY A 139 -2.50 -1.91 -3.38
C GLY A 139 -3.00 -3.26 -3.87
N ILE A 140 -4.24 -3.35 -4.36
CA ILE A 140 -4.75 -4.56 -5.03
C ILE A 140 -3.95 -4.82 -6.31
N LEU A 141 -3.75 -3.79 -7.15
CA LEU A 141 -2.93 -3.92 -8.36
C LEU A 141 -1.48 -4.29 -8.04
N GLY A 142 -0.90 -3.67 -7.01
CA GLY A 142 0.43 -4.01 -6.50
C GLY A 142 0.52 -5.46 -6.05
N LEU A 143 -0.45 -5.94 -5.26
CA LEU A 143 -0.50 -7.33 -4.79
C LEU A 143 -0.56 -8.32 -5.95
N ILE A 144 -1.43 -8.05 -6.94
CA ILE A 144 -1.61 -8.93 -8.11
C ILE A 144 -0.33 -9.00 -8.93
N THR A 145 0.23 -7.84 -9.30
CA THR A 145 1.44 -7.75 -10.11
C THR A 145 2.63 -8.40 -9.44
N LEU A 146 2.85 -8.15 -8.14
CA LEU A 146 3.95 -8.73 -7.38
C LEU A 146 3.82 -10.25 -7.22
N GLY A 147 2.61 -10.76 -7.00
CA GLY A 147 2.38 -12.18 -6.88
C GLY A 147 2.49 -12.92 -8.22
N ASP A 148 2.08 -12.29 -9.32
CA ASP A 148 2.26 -12.85 -10.67
C ASP A 148 3.74 -12.87 -11.11
N GLU A 149 4.50 -11.81 -10.80
CA GLU A 149 5.95 -11.77 -11.00
C GLU A 149 6.69 -12.88 -10.25
N ASP A 150 6.30 -13.16 -9.00
CA ASP A 150 6.90 -14.24 -8.20
C ASP A 150 6.58 -15.63 -8.79
N ARG A 151 5.34 -15.85 -9.22
CA ARG A 151 4.92 -17.08 -9.93
C ARG A 151 5.67 -17.31 -11.23
N ARG A 152 5.97 -16.24 -11.96
CA ARG A 152 6.75 -16.28 -13.21
C ARG A 152 8.26 -16.45 -12.96
N GLY A 153 8.70 -16.50 -11.70
CA GLY A 153 10.13 -16.59 -11.35
C GLY A 153 10.92 -15.31 -11.61
N LEU A 154 10.23 -14.20 -11.88
CA LEU A 154 10.81 -12.87 -12.12
C LEU A 154 10.87 -12.02 -10.84
N GLY A 155 10.45 -12.59 -9.71
CA GLY A 155 10.41 -11.92 -8.42
C GLY A 155 11.80 -11.56 -7.89
N TRP A 156 11.93 -10.34 -7.38
CA TRP A 156 13.06 -9.89 -6.59
C TRP A 156 13.11 -10.68 -5.28
N ARG A 157 14.00 -11.67 -5.24
CA ARG A 157 14.32 -12.42 -4.03
C ARG A 157 15.27 -11.57 -3.20
N ILE A 158 14.80 -11.03 -2.08
CA ILE A 158 15.73 -10.61 -1.02
C ILE A 158 16.40 -11.91 -0.54
N SER A 159 17.65 -12.12 -0.97
CA SER A 159 18.56 -13.13 -0.40
C SER A 159 19.07 -12.66 0.94
#